data_AF-A0A920QS59-F1
#
_entry.id   AF-A0A920QS59-F1
#
_cell.length_a   1.000
_cell.length_b   1.000
_cell.length_c   1.000
_cell.angle_alpha   90.00
_cell.angle_beta   90.00
_cell.angle_gamma   90.00
#
_symmetry.space_group_name_H-M   'P 1'
#
loop_
_entity.id
_entity.type
_entity.pdbx_description
1 polymer ?
#
loop_
_entity_poly.entity_id
_entity_poly.type
_entity_poly.pdbx_seq_one_letter_code
_entity_poly.pdbx_strand_id
1 'polypeptide(L)'
;MTAETEWARVAPILERLIETRDRQPFGPLISIDTYRTTTARKALRLGVDMVNDVGGLSSEEMIELAGESGVDFVAMHQLSLPVDPKITLAQDVDPYAALEQWLLARLERWEKAGLTSIGSSSILV
;
A
#
# COMPACT_ATOMS: atom_id res chain seq x y z
N MET A 1 14.60 3.52 8.24
CA MET A 1 13.84 4.62 8.88
C MET A 1 12.72 4.03 9.70
N THR A 2 12.42 4.58 10.89
CA THR A 2 11.27 4.13 11.70
C THR A 2 9.97 4.78 11.16
N ALA A 3 8.82 4.26 11.56
CA ALA A 3 7.54 4.83 11.13
C ALA A 3 7.30 6.23 11.73
N GLU A 4 7.86 6.53 12.90
CA GLU A 4 7.80 7.85 13.52
C GLU A 4 8.57 8.88 12.69
N THR A 5 9.79 8.54 12.26
CA THR A 5 10.58 9.42 11.39
C THR A 5 9.94 9.58 10.01
N GLU A 6 9.36 8.53 9.45
CA GLU A 6 8.58 8.60 8.21
C GLU A 6 7.41 9.57 8.35
N TRP A 7 6.58 9.37 9.37
CA TRP A 7 5.40 10.20 9.64
C TRP A 7 5.78 11.67 9.88
N ALA A 8 6.83 11.94 10.65
CA ALA A 8 7.29 13.29 10.92
C ALA A 8 7.67 14.07 9.63
N ARG A 9 8.10 13.36 8.58
CA ARG A 9 8.40 13.95 7.27
C ARG A 9 7.15 14.15 6.41
N VAL A 10 6.23 13.20 6.45
CA VAL A 10 5.06 13.17 5.57
C VAL A 10 3.93 14.05 6.10
N ALA A 11 3.63 13.99 7.40
CA ALA A 11 2.46 14.62 7.99
C ALA A 11 2.30 16.11 7.64
N PRO A 12 3.33 16.97 7.78
CA PRO A 12 3.16 18.40 7.54
C PRO A 12 2.80 18.73 6.09
N ILE A 13 3.27 17.91 5.14
CA ILE A 13 2.99 18.10 3.70
C ILE A 13 1.61 17.52 3.39
N LEU A 14 1.32 16.31 3.89
CA LEU A 14 0.07 15.62 3.64
C LEU A 14 -1.12 16.43 4.15
N GLU A 15 -1.07 16.95 5.37
CA GLU A 15 -2.11 17.81 5.94
C GLU A 15 -2.45 19.00 5.02
N ARG A 16 -1.42 19.65 4.47
CA ARG A 16 -1.59 20.82 3.58
C ARG A 16 -2.10 20.43 2.20
N LEU A 17 -1.71 19.27 1.68
CA LEU A 17 -2.22 18.74 0.42
C LEU A 17 -3.71 18.42 0.52
N ILE A 18 -4.11 17.71 1.58
CA ILE A 18 -5.52 17.39 1.90
C ILE A 18 -6.33 18.68 2.01
N GLU A 19 -5.89 19.63 2.85
CA GLU A 19 -6.59 20.91 3.06
C GLU A 19 -6.73 21.72 1.76
N THR A 20 -5.72 21.68 0.89
CA THR A 20 -5.75 22.37 -0.40
C THR A 20 -6.69 21.68 -1.39
N ARG A 21 -6.64 20.35 -1.47
CA ARG A 21 -7.51 19.53 -2.32
C ARG A 21 -8.98 19.73 -1.94
N ASP A 22 -9.31 19.70 -0.65
CA ASP A 22 -10.70 19.77 -0.17
C ASP A 22 -11.38 21.13 -0.45
N ARG A 23 -10.59 22.17 -0.75
CA ARG A 23 -11.09 23.49 -1.17
C ARG A 23 -11.35 23.60 -2.67
N GLN A 24 -10.96 22.59 -3.45
CA GLN A 24 -11.10 22.59 -4.89
C GLN A 24 -12.28 21.72 -5.31
N PRO A 25 -13.10 22.16 -6.29
CA PRO A 25 -14.24 21.37 -6.76
C PRO A 25 -13.83 20.06 -7.45
N PHE A 26 -12.58 19.98 -7.96
CA PHE A 26 -12.03 18.81 -8.65
C PHE A 26 -10.58 18.59 -8.22
N GLY A 27 -10.39 18.23 -6.94
CA GLY A 27 -9.07 17.89 -6.41
C GLY A 27 -8.57 16.52 -6.90
N PRO A 28 -7.24 16.32 -7.02
CA PRO A 28 -6.68 15.00 -7.37
C PRO A 28 -6.88 14.00 -6.23
N LEU A 29 -6.91 12.71 -6.57
CA LEU A 29 -6.77 11.63 -5.59
C LEU A 29 -5.36 11.66 -4.99
N ILE A 30 -5.25 11.39 -3.69
CA ILE A 30 -3.99 11.37 -2.96
C ILE A 30 -3.73 9.96 -2.45
N SER A 31 -2.64 9.35 -2.91
CA SER A 31 -2.15 8.07 -2.41
C SER A 31 -1.00 8.29 -1.42
N ILE A 32 -0.95 7.49 -0.35
CA ILE A 32 0.23 7.40 0.52
C ILE A 32 1.08 6.19 0.13
N ASP A 33 2.37 6.39 -0.14
CA ASP A 33 3.32 5.30 -0.39
C ASP A 33 4.00 4.93 0.94
N THR A 34 3.65 3.76 1.49
CA THR A 34 4.27 3.26 2.71
C THR A 34 4.00 1.77 2.90
N TYR A 35 4.99 1.06 3.43
CA TYR A 35 4.83 -0.30 3.94
C TYR A 35 4.65 -0.36 5.47
N ARG A 36 4.48 0.80 6.12
CA ARG A 36 4.29 0.90 7.57
C ARG A 36 2.81 1.07 7.89
N THR A 37 2.21 0.06 8.51
CA THR A 37 0.79 0.10 8.92
C THR A 37 0.45 1.35 9.73
N THR A 38 1.33 1.77 10.65
CA THR A 38 1.13 2.97 11.48
C THR A 38 1.07 4.26 10.67
N THR A 39 1.86 4.36 9.59
CA THR A 39 1.87 5.52 8.69
C THR A 39 0.62 5.52 7.82
N ALA A 40 0.28 4.37 7.21
CA ALA A 40 -0.94 4.19 6.45
C ALA A 40 -2.19 4.55 7.27
N ARG A 41 -2.30 4.03 8.50
CA ARG A 41 -3.44 4.30 9.39
C ARG A 41 -3.56 5.79 9.75
N LYS A 42 -2.44 6.50 9.92
CA LYS A 42 -2.45 7.94 10.17
C LYS A 42 -2.87 8.72 8.93
N ALA A 43 -2.36 8.35 7.75
CA ALA A 43 -2.72 8.98 6.49
C ALA A 43 -4.19 8.78 6.12
N LEU A 44 -4.74 7.58 6.32
CA LEU A 44 -6.17 7.28 6.11
C LEU A 44 -7.06 8.19 6.97
N ARG A 45 -6.68 8.45 8.23
CA ARG A 45 -7.42 9.40 9.08
C ARG A 45 -7.36 10.84 8.58
N LEU A 46 -6.36 11.21 7.79
CA LEU A 46 -6.29 12.52 7.12
C LEU A 46 -7.09 12.54 5.81
N GLY A 47 -7.62 11.41 5.34
CA GLY A 47 -8.42 11.34 4.12
C GLY A 47 -7.61 11.19 2.84
N VAL A 48 -6.54 10.39 2.87
CA VAL A 48 -5.97 9.85 1.63
C VAL A 48 -6.96 8.89 0.97
N ASP A 49 -6.95 8.89 -0.35
CA ASP A 49 -7.88 8.14 -1.19
C ASP A 49 -7.36 6.75 -1.55
N MET A 50 -6.09 6.46 -1.27
CA MET A 50 -5.45 5.19 -1.57
C MET A 50 -4.19 4.96 -0.71
N VAL A 51 -3.88 3.70 -0.45
CA VAL A 51 -2.61 3.28 0.15
C VAL A 51 -1.82 2.47 -0.87
N ASN A 52 -0.65 2.95 -1.25
CA ASN A 52 0.31 2.20 -2.05
C ASN A 52 1.27 1.45 -1.12
N ASP A 53 1.00 0.17 -0.85
CA ASP A 53 1.85 -0.67 0.00
C ASP A 53 2.94 -1.37 -0.84
N VAL A 54 4.12 -0.73 -0.86
CA VAL A 54 5.34 -1.29 -1.48
C VAL A 54 5.88 -2.55 -0.80
N GLY A 55 5.31 -2.92 0.36
CA GLY A 55 5.53 -4.20 1.03
C GLY A 55 4.58 -5.30 0.55
N GLY A 56 3.60 -4.99 -0.31
CA GLY A 56 2.75 -5.97 -0.98
C GLY A 56 1.66 -6.57 -0.10
N LEU A 57 1.06 -5.78 0.79
CA LEU A 57 0.01 -6.21 1.74
C LEU A 57 0.41 -7.50 2.47
N SER A 58 1.60 -7.47 3.09
CA SER A 58 2.24 -8.63 3.70
C SER A 58 2.02 -8.83 5.18
N SER A 59 1.89 -7.73 5.93
CA SER A 59 1.63 -7.80 7.35
C SER A 59 0.14 -8.02 7.60
N GLU A 60 -0.16 -8.82 8.62
CA GLU A 60 -1.54 -9.04 9.06
C GLU A 60 -2.22 -7.71 9.38
N GLU A 61 -1.52 -6.82 10.08
CA GLU A 61 -2.05 -5.51 10.45
C GLU A 61 -2.41 -4.61 9.25
N MET A 62 -1.70 -4.74 8.11
CA MET A 62 -2.00 -3.97 6.90
C MET A 62 -3.18 -4.58 6.13
N ILE A 63 -3.29 -5.91 6.12
CA ILE A 63 -4.45 -6.63 5.57
C ILE A 63 -5.72 -6.27 6.35
N GLU A 64 -5.66 -6.29 7.69
CA GLU A 64 -6.75 -5.86 8.56
C GLU A 64 -7.12 -4.39 8.29
N LEU A 65 -6.12 -3.50 8.22
CA LEU A 65 -6.35 -2.09 7.91
C LEU A 65 -7.04 -1.89 6.55
N ALA A 66 -6.63 -2.65 5.53
CA ALA A 66 -7.26 -2.59 4.21
C ALA A 66 -8.75 -2.97 4.28
N GLY A 67 -9.09 -4.03 5.03
CA GLY A 67 -10.47 -4.49 5.21
C GLY A 67 -11.34 -3.51 5.99
N GLU A 68 -10.77 -2.81 6.97
CA GLU A 68 -11.49 -1.84 7.80
C GLU A 68 -11.66 -0.46 7.15
N SER A 69 -10.77 -0.09 6.23
CA SER A 69 -10.62 1.31 5.80
C SER A 69 -11.69 1.82 4.83
N GLY A 70 -12.28 0.95 4.00
CA GLY A 70 -13.13 1.39 2.89
C GLY A 70 -12.39 2.16 1.79
N VAL A 71 -11.06 2.03 1.73
CA VAL A 71 -10.18 2.76 0.80
C VAL A 71 -9.41 1.75 -0.04
N ASP A 72 -9.04 2.13 -1.26
CA ASP A 72 -8.29 1.27 -2.18
C ASP A 72 -6.83 1.09 -1.75
N PHE A 73 -6.30 -0.11 -1.99
CA PHE A 73 -4.90 -0.45 -1.70
C PHE A 73 -4.21 -0.95 -2.97
N VAL A 74 -2.96 -0.55 -3.16
CA VAL A 74 -2.06 -1.15 -4.15
C VAL A 74 -1.09 -2.08 -3.42
N ALA A 75 -1.00 -3.33 -3.86
CA ALA A 75 -0.05 -4.30 -3.36
C ALA A 75 1.06 -4.53 -4.39
N MET A 76 2.23 -3.94 -4.15
CA MET A 76 3.37 -4.08 -5.07
C MET A 76 4.12 -5.40 -4.85
N HIS A 77 4.69 -5.97 -5.90
CA HIS A 77 5.69 -7.05 -5.80
C HIS A 77 7.10 -6.49 -5.57
N GLN A 78 7.89 -7.14 -4.71
CA GLN A 78 9.25 -6.75 -4.37
C GLN A 78 10.09 -7.95 -3.93
N LEU A 79 11.41 -7.89 -4.16
CA LEU A 79 12.37 -8.92 -3.74
C LEU A 79 13.00 -8.63 -2.36
N SER A 80 12.96 -7.38 -1.91
CA SER A 80 13.45 -6.98 -0.59
C SER A 80 12.68 -5.78 -0.07
N LEU A 81 12.66 -5.62 1.25
CA LEU A 81 12.04 -4.47 1.91
C LEU A 81 12.94 -3.98 3.07
N PRO A 82 13.54 -2.78 2.99
CA PRO A 82 13.51 -1.83 1.87
C PRO A 82 14.06 -2.41 0.56
N VAL A 83 13.67 -1.82 -0.57
CA VAL A 83 14.16 -2.22 -1.89
C VAL A 83 15.68 -2.00 -1.98
N ASP A 84 16.41 -3.04 -2.35
CA ASP A 84 17.81 -2.97 -2.72
C ASP A 84 17.94 -3.29 -4.22
N PRO A 85 18.39 -2.34 -5.06
CA PRO A 85 18.52 -2.55 -6.50
C PRO A 85 19.56 -3.62 -6.87
N LYS A 86 20.40 -4.06 -5.93
CA LYS A 86 21.35 -5.16 -6.14
C LYS A 86 20.71 -6.53 -5.97
N ILE A 87 19.57 -6.60 -5.28
CA ILE A 87 18.80 -7.84 -5.12
C ILE A 87 17.93 -7.98 -6.37
N THR A 88 18.30 -8.94 -7.21
CA THR A 88 17.60 -9.25 -8.46
C THR A 88 17.25 -10.74 -8.47
N LEU A 89 16.32 -11.13 -9.33
CA LEU A 89 16.07 -12.55 -9.58
C LEU A 89 17.34 -13.18 -10.17
N ALA A 90 17.59 -14.44 -9.80
CA ALA A 90 18.67 -15.20 -10.42
C ALA A 90 18.41 -15.34 -11.94
N GLN A 91 19.47 -15.40 -12.74
CA GLN A 91 19.36 -15.35 -14.21
C GLN A 91 18.61 -16.55 -14.80
N ASP A 92 18.56 -17.66 -14.08
CA ASP A 92 17.89 -18.90 -14.45
C ASP A 92 16.43 -18.97 -13.95
N VAL A 93 15.95 -17.95 -13.24
CA VAL A 93 14.57 -17.85 -12.77
C VAL A 93 13.72 -17.12 -13.81
N ASP A 94 12.60 -17.72 -14.21
CA ASP A 94 11.58 -17.05 -15.02
C ASP A 94 10.87 -15.96 -14.18
N PRO A 95 11.00 -14.67 -14.55
CA PRO A 95 10.39 -13.57 -13.80
C PRO A 95 8.86 -13.63 -13.80
N TYR A 96 8.23 -14.16 -14.86
CA TYR A 96 6.77 -14.29 -14.91
C TYR A 96 6.28 -15.34 -13.93
N ALA A 97 6.91 -16.52 -13.93
CA ALA A 97 6.57 -17.59 -12.99
C ALA A 97 6.77 -17.15 -11.52
N ALA A 98 7.85 -16.43 -11.24
CA ALA A 98 8.11 -15.90 -9.89
C ALA A 98 7.04 -14.89 -9.45
N LEU A 99 6.65 -13.96 -10.34
CA LEU A 99 5.61 -12.97 -10.07
C LEU A 99 4.23 -13.62 -9.92
N GLU A 100 3.87 -14.56 -10.80
CA GLU A 100 2.61 -15.31 -10.74
C GLU A 100 2.51 -16.10 -9.44
N GLN A 101 3.56 -16.83 -9.06
CA GLN A 101 3.60 -17.57 -7.81
C GLN A 101 3.43 -16.65 -6.60
N TRP A 102 4.11 -15.50 -6.59
CA TRP A 102 3.93 -14.50 -5.55
C TRP A 102 2.49 -14.02 -5.49
N LEU A 103 1.90 -13.64 -6.62
CA LEU A 103 0.54 -13.09 -6.68
C LEU A 103 -0.50 -14.10 -6.21
N LEU A 104 -0.42 -15.36 -6.67
CA LEU A 104 -1.34 -16.42 -6.27
C LEU A 104 -1.30 -16.66 -4.75
N ALA A 105 -0.10 -16.66 -4.16
CA ALA A 105 0.05 -16.80 -2.71
C ALA A 105 -0.55 -15.60 -1.93
N ARG A 106 -0.58 -14.41 -2.54
CA ARG A 106 -1.19 -13.21 -1.96
C ARG A 106 -2.70 -13.22 -2.04
N LEU A 107 -3.25 -13.53 -3.22
CA LEU A 107 -4.68 -13.63 -3.44
C LEU A 107 -5.33 -14.57 -2.41
N GLU A 108 -4.73 -15.74 -2.16
CA GLU A 108 -5.24 -16.68 -1.16
C GLU A 108 -5.32 -16.07 0.26
N ARG A 109 -4.32 -15.26 0.66
CA ARG A 109 -4.31 -14.61 1.98
C ARG A 109 -5.35 -13.49 2.05
N TRP A 110 -5.43 -12.67 1.01
CA TRP A 110 -6.38 -11.56 0.94
C TRP A 110 -7.83 -12.05 0.89
N GLU A 111 -8.12 -13.12 0.14
CA GLU A 111 -9.43 -13.75 0.11
C GLU A 111 -9.85 -14.30 1.48
N LYS A 112 -8.94 -14.96 2.20
CA LYS A 112 -9.19 -15.44 3.57
C LYS A 112 -9.49 -14.30 4.55
N ALA A 113 -8.92 -13.13 4.32
CA ALA A 113 -9.20 -11.91 5.08
C ALA A 113 -10.46 -11.16 4.60
N GLY A 114 -11.15 -11.67 3.57
CA GLY A 114 -12.36 -11.05 3.03
C GLY A 114 -12.10 -9.84 2.13
N LEU A 115 -10.85 -9.60 1.72
CA LEU A 115 -10.52 -8.57 0.74
C LEU A 115 -10.87 -9.07 -0.66
N THR A 116 -11.56 -8.25 -1.44
CA THR A 116 -11.99 -8.60 -2.80
C THR A 116 -11.42 -7.60 -3.80
N SER A 117 -11.23 -8.01 -5.05
CA SER A 117 -10.74 -7.15 -6.13
C SER A 117 -11.82 -6.26 -6.76
N ILE A 118 -13.08 -6.36 -6.31
CA ILE A 118 -14.23 -5.63 -6.86
C ILE A 118 -15.17 -5.23 -5.71
N GLY A 119 -15.09 -3.99 -5.24
CA GLY A 119 -15.97 -3.47 -4.18
C GLY A 119 -15.44 -2.19 -3.52
N SER A 120 -16.10 -1.74 -2.45
CA SER A 120 -15.80 -0.48 -1.74
C SER A 120 -14.39 -0.39 -1.12
N SER A 121 -13.66 -1.50 -1.06
CA SER A 121 -12.21 -1.56 -0.82
C SER A 121 -11.63 -2.53 -1.85
N SER A 122 -10.97 -2.03 -2.89
CA SER A 122 -10.38 -2.88 -3.94
C SER A 122 -8.85 -2.99 -3.75
N ILE A 123 -8.30 -4.18 -3.98
CA ILE A 123 -6.85 -4.38 -4.10
C ILE A 123 -6.46 -4.29 -5.56
N LEU A 124 -5.56 -3.36 -5.87
CA LEU A 124 -4.86 -3.24 -7.14
C LEU A 124 -3.48 -3.90 -7.01
N VAL A 125 -3.07 -4.68 -8.01
CA VAL A 125 -1.77 -5.37 -8.06
C VAL A 125 -0.96 -4.86 -9.24
#